data_AF-A0A1H7URA5-F1
#
_entry.id   AF-A0A1H7URA5-F1
#
_cell.length_a   1.000
_cell.length_b   1.000
_cell.length_c   1.000
_cell.angle_alpha   90.00
_cell.angle_beta   90.00
_cell.angle_gamma   90.00
#
_symmetry.space_group_name_H-M   'P 1'
#
loop_
_entity.id
_entity.type
_entity.pdbx_description
1 polymer ?
#
loop_
_entity_poly.entity_id
_entity_poly.type
_entity_poly.pdbx_seq_one_letter_code
_entity_poly.pdbx_strand_id
1 'polypeptide(L)'
;MNTEHVNEETLQAYAMDRRSCDAVVADHIEHCPACKIAADNYRLLFSLTANLPDAAPEFDTVQLVMPMLKERKWFDWVLAGIVAVTVAATFFLFGAYGKYLLGNVSGLPLYLALAVTAGVILLQVIKMMKNFRQSCNLITGGLSA
;
A
#
# COMPACT_ATOMS: atom_id res chain seq x y z
N MET A 1 42.59 -28.02 15.49
CA MET A 1 41.68 -28.01 16.66
C MET A 1 41.38 -26.56 17.00
N ASN A 2 40.35 -25.98 16.39
CA ASN A 2 39.71 -24.78 16.93
C ASN A 2 38.66 -25.30 17.91
N THR A 3 38.88 -25.09 19.19
CA THR A 3 38.00 -25.52 20.29
C THR A 3 36.82 -24.58 20.50
N GLU A 4 36.61 -23.64 19.57
CA GLU A 4 35.56 -22.64 19.67
C GLU A 4 34.31 -23.15 18.96
N HIS A 5 33.25 -23.35 19.74
CA HIS A 5 31.95 -23.72 19.22
C HIS A 5 31.27 -22.52 18.55
N VAL A 6 30.40 -22.82 17.59
CA VAL A 6 29.57 -21.82 16.92
C VAL A 6 28.65 -21.15 17.96
N ASN A 7 28.52 -19.82 17.89
CA ASN A 7 27.65 -19.06 18.78
C ASN A 7 26.18 -19.51 18.65
N GLU A 8 25.40 -19.29 19.70
CA GLU A 8 24.01 -19.71 19.79
C GLU A 8 23.14 -19.11 18.67
N GLU A 9 23.34 -17.82 18.37
CA GLU A 9 22.58 -17.09 17.35
C GLU A 9 22.78 -17.70 15.95
N THR A 10 24.01 -18.04 15.60
CA THR A 10 24.34 -18.65 14.31
C THR A 10 23.85 -20.10 14.23
N LEU A 11 23.77 -20.79 15.36
CA LEU A 11 23.26 -22.14 15.47
C LEU A 11 21.73 -22.18 15.31
N GLN A 12 21.03 -21.20 15.88
CA GLN A 12 19.58 -20.99 15.66
C GLN A 12 19.27 -20.59 14.21
N ALA A 13 20.06 -19.68 13.63
CA ALA A 13 19.92 -19.28 12.23
C ALA A 13 20.10 -20.48 11.29
N TYR A 14 21.10 -21.34 11.54
CA TYR A 14 21.33 -22.57 10.79
C TYR A 14 20.18 -23.59 10.93
N ALA A 15 19.58 -23.67 12.12
CA ALA A 15 18.43 -24.52 12.37
C ALA A 15 17.15 -24.01 11.65
N MET A 16 16.96 -22.69 11.54
CA MET A 16 15.86 -22.06 10.80
C MET A 16 16.02 -22.19 9.27
N ASP A 17 17.17 -21.77 8.74
CA ASP A 17 17.47 -21.84 7.31
C ASP A 17 18.94 -22.13 7.03
N ARG A 18 19.24 -23.41 6.82
CA ARG A 18 20.57 -23.92 6.44
C ARG A 18 21.16 -23.26 5.20
N ARG A 19 20.34 -22.79 4.25
CA ARG A 19 20.83 -22.23 2.96
C ARG A 19 21.31 -20.79 3.10
N SER A 20 20.86 -20.11 4.15
CA SER A 20 21.20 -18.71 4.44
C SER A 20 22.55 -18.55 5.15
N CYS A 21 23.11 -19.64 5.69
CA CYS A 21 24.33 -19.60 6.48
C CYS A 21 25.61 -19.77 5.63
N ASP A 22 26.71 -19.18 6.12
CA ASP A 22 28.04 -19.33 5.54
C ASP A 22 28.47 -20.81 5.47
N ALA A 23 29.10 -21.18 4.37
CA ALA A 23 29.55 -22.55 4.10
C ALA A 23 30.52 -23.09 5.18
N VAL A 24 31.32 -22.21 5.79
CA VAL A 24 32.27 -22.56 6.86
C VAL A 24 31.54 -22.96 8.15
N VAL A 25 30.43 -22.29 8.46
CA VAL A 25 29.60 -22.58 9.65
C VAL A 25 28.84 -23.89 9.44
N ALA A 26 28.31 -24.10 8.24
CA ALA A 26 27.64 -25.36 7.87
C ALA A 26 28.60 -26.55 7.98
N ASP A 27 29.82 -26.42 7.47
CA ASP A 27 30.85 -27.46 7.54
C ASP A 27 31.27 -27.78 8.99
N HIS A 28 31.43 -26.75 9.82
CA HIS A 28 31.73 -26.95 11.25
C HIS A 28 30.61 -27.70 11.97
N ILE A 29 29.34 -27.33 11.75
CA ILE A 29 28.19 -27.97 12.40
C ILE A 29 28.07 -29.44 11.98
N GLU A 30 28.43 -29.79 10.74
CA GLU A 30 28.40 -31.19 10.29
C GLU A 30 29.52 -32.05 10.88
N HIS A 31 30.68 -31.46 11.16
CA HIS A 31 31.85 -32.16 11.71
C HIS A 31 31.97 -32.08 13.24
N CYS A 32 31.25 -31.18 13.91
CA CYS A 32 31.25 -31.04 15.36
C CYS A 32 30.00 -31.68 15.99
N PRO A 33 30.12 -32.80 16.74
CA PRO A 33 28.97 -33.53 17.26
C PRO A 33 28.14 -32.71 18.25
N ALA A 34 28.78 -31.84 19.06
CA ALA A 34 28.09 -30.98 20.01
C ALA A 34 27.20 -29.95 19.29
N CYS A 35 27.75 -29.26 18.27
CA CYS A 35 27.00 -28.27 17.50
C CYS A 35 25.89 -28.92 16.66
N LYS A 36 26.12 -30.13 16.15
CA LYS A 36 25.10 -30.90 15.43
C LYS A 36 23.90 -31.24 16.31
N ILE A 37 24.14 -31.77 17.52
CA ILE A 37 23.08 -32.10 18.48
C ILE A 37 22.29 -30.85 18.87
N ALA A 38 22.98 -29.73 19.14
CA ALA A 38 22.32 -28.47 19.44
C ALA A 38 21.44 -27.99 18.28
N ALA A 39 21.92 -28.07 17.04
CA ALA A 39 21.19 -27.61 15.86
C ALA A 39 19.96 -28.49 15.58
N ASP A 40 20.08 -29.80 15.79
CA ASP A 40 18.96 -30.74 15.66
C ASP A 40 17.88 -30.50 16.74
N ASN A 41 18.28 -30.13 17.97
CA ASN A 41 17.32 -29.73 19.01
C ASN A 41 16.53 -28.48 18.62
N TYR A 42 17.17 -27.47 18.04
CA TYR A 42 16.48 -26.28 17.54
C TYR A 42 15.55 -26.59 16.37
N ARG A 43 15.97 -27.44 15.43
CA ARG A 43 15.09 -27.89 14.35
C ARG A 43 13.84 -28.59 14.89
N LEU A 44 14.01 -29.40 15.92
CA LEU A 44 12.89 -30.06 16.57
C LEU A 44 11.96 -29.03 17.22
N LEU A 45 12.48 -28.04 17.95
CA LEU A 45 11.70 -26.94 18.51
C LEU A 45 10.92 -26.16 17.43
N PHE A 46 11.58 -25.77 16.34
CA PHE A 46 10.93 -25.04 15.26
C PHE A 46 9.85 -25.88 14.56
N SER A 47 10.08 -27.18 14.38
CA SER A 47 9.08 -28.10 13.82
C SER A 47 7.85 -28.25 14.71
N LEU A 48 8.02 -28.22 16.03
CA LEU A 48 6.90 -28.21 16.98
C LEU A 48 6.15 -26.89 16.88
N THR A 49 6.85 -25.76 16.76
CA THR A 49 6.21 -24.44 16.65
C THR A 49 5.45 -24.23 15.35
N ALA A 50 5.93 -24.82 14.24
CA ALA A 50 5.26 -24.74 12.94
C ALA A 50 3.92 -25.47 12.89
N ASN A 51 3.67 -26.39 13.83
CA ASN A 51 2.41 -27.12 13.95
C ASN A 51 1.41 -26.46 14.92
N LEU A 52 1.77 -25.33 15.54
CA LEU A 52 0.76 -24.57 16.27
C LEU A 52 -0.28 -24.03 15.27
N PRO A 53 -1.56 -23.97 15.66
CA PRO A 53 -2.57 -23.32 14.84
C PRO A 53 -2.10 -21.90 14.56
N ASP A 54 -2.14 -21.49 13.29
CA ASP A 54 -1.83 -20.12 12.89
C ASP A 54 -2.58 -19.17 13.82
N ALA A 55 -1.82 -18.28 14.46
CA ALA A 55 -2.41 -17.24 15.27
C ALA A 55 -3.27 -16.40 14.33
N ALA A 56 -4.58 -16.64 14.33
CA ALA A 56 -5.52 -15.79 13.63
C ALA A 56 -5.37 -14.41 14.27
N PRO A 57 -4.82 -13.41 13.57
CA PRO A 57 -4.73 -12.09 14.15
C PRO A 57 -6.17 -11.63 14.43
N GLU A 58 -6.49 -11.29 15.68
CA GLU A 58 -7.80 -10.75 16.06
C GLU A 58 -8.13 -9.44 15.34
N PHE A 59 -7.13 -8.83 14.69
CA PHE A 59 -7.20 -7.59 13.95
C PHE A 59 -6.99 -7.82 12.45
N ASP A 60 -7.76 -7.10 11.64
CA ASP A 60 -7.63 -7.07 10.19
C ASP A 60 -6.28 -6.44 9.81
N THR A 61 -5.27 -7.29 9.67
CA THR A 61 -3.91 -6.93 9.25
C THR A 61 -3.89 -6.24 7.89
N VAL A 62 -4.87 -6.54 7.02
CA VAL A 62 -5.00 -5.88 5.73
C VAL A 62 -5.38 -4.41 5.95
N GLN A 63 -6.36 -4.13 6.82
CA GLN A 63 -6.73 -2.75 7.16
C GLN A 63 -5.59 -1.95 7.80
N LEU A 64 -4.73 -2.59 8.60
CA LEU A 64 -3.64 -1.90 9.29
C LEU A 64 -2.45 -1.59 8.37
N VAL A 65 -2.14 -2.49 7.44
CA VAL A 65 -0.95 -2.37 6.57
C VAL A 65 -1.27 -1.63 5.27
N MET A 66 -2.50 -1.69 4.77
CA MET A 66 -2.88 -1.03 3.51
C MET A 66 -2.65 0.50 3.49
N PRO A 67 -2.92 1.28 4.55
CA PRO A 67 -2.59 2.71 4.57
C PRO A 67 -1.08 2.99 4.68
N MET A 68 -0.24 1.98 4.98
CA MET A 68 1.22 2.11 4.99
C MET A 68 1.85 1.88 3.62
N LEU A 69 1.09 1.43 2.61
CA LEU A 69 1.57 1.42 1.23
C LEU A 69 1.66 2.87 0.74
N LYS A 70 2.89 3.37 0.69
CA LYS A 70 3.24 4.70 0.19
C LYS A 70 2.72 4.83 -1.24
N GLU A 71 1.64 5.59 -1.43
CA GLU A 71 1.14 5.90 -2.76
C GLU A 71 2.26 6.50 -3.62
N ARG A 72 2.40 5.98 -4.84
CA ARG A 72 3.41 6.40 -5.81
C ARG A 72 3.07 7.82 -6.29
N LYS A 73 3.49 8.83 -5.52
CA LYS A 73 3.27 10.27 -5.78
C LYS A 73 3.65 10.74 -7.19
N TRP A 74 4.52 10.02 -7.91
CA TRP A 74 4.88 10.38 -9.28
C TRP A 74 3.70 10.27 -10.26
N PHE A 75 2.78 9.34 -10.01
CA PHE A 75 1.58 9.19 -10.83
C PHE A 75 0.65 10.39 -10.69
N ASP A 76 0.55 10.96 -9.48
CA ASP A 76 -0.24 12.17 -9.23
C ASP A 76 0.34 13.39 -9.95
N TRP A 77 1.66 13.53 -9.99
CA TRP A 77 2.31 14.62 -10.73
C TRP A 77 2.13 14.50 -12.24
N VAL A 78 2.21 13.27 -12.78
CA VAL A 78 1.96 13.02 -14.21
C VAL A 78 0.49 13.31 -14.55
N LEU A 79 -0.44 12.83 -13.73
CA LEU A 79 -1.86 13.08 -13.91
C LEU A 79 -2.18 14.59 -13.82
N ALA A 80 -1.61 15.28 -12.82
CA ALA A 80 -1.74 16.73 -12.68
C ALA A 80 -1.18 17.48 -13.90
N GLY A 81 -0.05 17.02 -14.46
CA GLY A 81 0.52 17.56 -15.70
C GLY A 81 -0.41 17.37 -16.90
N ILE A 82 -0.98 16.19 -17.08
CA ILE A 82 -1.94 15.89 -18.16
C ILE A 82 -3.20 16.76 -18.03
N VAL A 83 -3.73 16.90 -16.81
CA VAL A 83 -4.88 17.77 -16.53
C VAL A 83 -4.52 19.23 -16.82
N ALA A 84 -3.35 19.71 -16.41
CA ALA A 84 -2.93 21.08 -16.68
C ALA A 84 -2.80 21.37 -18.18
N VAL A 85 -2.21 20.45 -18.95
CA VAL A 85 -2.05 20.58 -20.41
C VAL A 85 -3.41 20.57 -21.11
N THR A 86 -4.31 19.67 -20.73
CA THR A 86 -5.65 19.58 -21.34
C THR A 86 -6.50 20.82 -21.03
N VAL A 87 -6.43 21.34 -19.81
CA VAL A 87 -7.09 22.60 -19.44
C VAL A 87 -6.50 23.77 -20.23
N ALA A 88 -5.17 23.90 -20.29
CA ALA A 88 -4.52 24.97 -21.04
C ALA A 88 -4.84 24.92 -22.54
N ALA A 89 -4.81 23.74 -23.15
CA ALA A 89 -5.19 23.53 -24.54
C ALA A 89 -6.65 23.90 -24.80
N THR A 90 -7.55 23.53 -23.89
CA THR A 90 -8.97 23.88 -23.98
C THR A 90 -9.16 25.39 -23.92
N PHE A 91 -8.51 26.08 -22.97
CA PHE A 91 -8.56 27.55 -22.86
C PHE A 91 -7.96 28.24 -24.08
N PHE A 92 -6.86 27.73 -24.64
CA PHE A 92 -6.24 28.30 -25.83
C PHE A 92 -7.14 28.16 -27.07
N LEU A 93 -7.71 26.97 -27.28
CA LEU A 93 -8.64 26.71 -28.39
C LEU A 93 -9.93 27.52 -28.25
N PHE A 94 -10.52 27.59 -27.06
CA PHE A 94 -11.68 28.45 -26.80
C PHE A 94 -11.36 29.95 -26.86
N GLY A 95 -10.14 30.38 -26.51
CA GLY A 95 -9.74 31.78 -26.66
C GLY A 95 -9.62 32.20 -28.12
N ALA A 96 -9.01 31.35 -28.95
CA ALA A 96 -8.78 31.62 -30.37
C ALA A 96 -10.06 31.45 -31.22
N TYR A 97 -10.83 30.39 -30.99
CA TYR A 97 -11.99 30.04 -31.81
C TYR A 97 -13.33 30.26 -31.12
N GLY A 98 -13.34 30.50 -29.81
CA GLY A 98 -14.59 30.65 -29.06
C GLY A 98 -15.39 31.87 -29.48
N LYS A 99 -14.77 32.98 -29.88
CA LYS A 99 -15.54 34.13 -30.41
C LYS A 99 -16.24 33.79 -31.74
N TYR A 100 -15.64 32.94 -32.56
CA TYR A 100 -16.19 32.49 -33.84
C TYR A 100 -17.26 31.40 -33.65
N LEU A 101 -17.03 30.48 -32.72
CA LEU A 101 -17.96 29.39 -32.37
C LEU A 101 -19.16 29.88 -31.55
N LEU A 102 -18.96 30.80 -30.61
CA LEU A 102 -20.02 31.36 -29.75
C LEU A 102 -20.76 32.54 -30.38
N GLY A 103 -20.16 33.23 -31.36
CA GLY A 103 -20.81 34.33 -32.06
C GLY A 103 -22.02 33.90 -32.91
N ASN A 104 -22.11 32.62 -33.27
CA ASN A 104 -23.17 32.04 -34.10
C ASN A 104 -24.09 31.06 -33.35
N VAL A 105 -23.83 30.83 -32.06
CA VAL A 105 -24.64 29.94 -31.21
C VAL A 105 -25.66 30.80 -30.50
N SER A 106 -26.95 30.49 -30.68
CA SER A 106 -28.03 31.16 -29.96
C SER A 106 -27.82 31.02 -28.44
N GLY A 107 -28.20 32.03 -27.65
CA GLY A 107 -27.91 32.02 -26.20
C GLY A 107 -28.51 30.83 -25.44
N LEU A 108 -29.58 30.24 -25.95
CA LEU A 108 -30.36 29.16 -25.32
C LEU A 108 -29.54 27.87 -25.04
N PRO A 109 -28.87 27.24 -26.04
CA PRO A 109 -28.00 26.08 -25.79
C PRO A 109 -26.82 26.39 -24.86
N LEU A 110 -26.30 27.63 -24.86
CA LEU A 110 -25.25 28.04 -23.94
C LEU A 110 -25.72 28.01 -22.48
N TYR A 111 -26.87 28.62 -22.20
CA TYR A 111 -27.47 28.61 -20.86
C TYR A 111 -27.80 27.19 -20.40
N LEU A 112 -28.27 26.33 -21.30
CA LEU A 112 -28.57 24.94 -21.01
C LEU A 112 -27.31 24.14 -20.64
N ALA A 113 -26.23 24.28 -21.41
CA ALA A 113 -24.94 23.64 -21.12
C ALA A 113 -24.36 24.12 -19.76
N LEU A 114 -24.49 25.41 -19.47
CA LEU A 114 -24.02 26.00 -18.22
C LEU A 114 -24.84 25.52 -17.01
N ALA A 115 -26.17 25.40 -17.18
CA ALA A 115 -27.05 24.84 -16.16
C ALA A 115 -26.75 23.36 -15.87
N VAL A 116 -26.49 22.56 -16.91
CA VAL A 116 -26.16 21.13 -16.76
C VAL A 116 -24.82 20.94 -16.04
N THR A 117 -23.79 21.68 -16.45
CA THR A 117 -22.47 21.60 -15.80
C THR A 117 -22.53 22.05 -14.33
N ALA A 118 -23.23 23.14 -14.03
CA ALA A 118 -23.48 23.57 -12.65
C ALA A 118 -24.22 22.50 -11.82
N GLY A 119 -25.23 21.85 -12.41
CA GLY A 119 -25.96 20.75 -11.76
C GLY A 119 -25.07 19.55 -11.43
N VAL A 120 -24.20 19.13 -12.36
CA VAL A 120 -23.27 18.02 -12.16
C VAL A 120 -22.27 18.35 -11.03
N ILE A 121 -21.71 19.56 -11.03
CA ILE A 121 -20.80 20.01 -9.97
C ILE A 121 -21.51 19.98 -8.61
N LEU A 122 -22.74 20.50 -8.54
CA LEU A 122 -23.52 20.54 -7.30
C LEU A 122 -23.82 19.12 -6.77
N LEU A 123 -24.17 18.18 -7.66
CA LEU A 123 -24.36 16.78 -7.28
C LEU A 123 -23.07 16.12 -6.77
N GLN A 124 -21.92 16.41 -7.39
CA GLN A 124 -20.63 15.89 -6.92
C GLN A 124 -20.26 16.44 -5.54
N VAL A 125 -20.48 17.73 -5.30
CA VAL A 125 -20.24 18.35 -3.99
C VAL A 125 -21.13 17.73 -2.91
N ILE A 126 -22.42 17.52 -3.18
CA ILE A 126 -23.33 16.85 -2.24
C ILE A 126 -22.85 15.43 -1.92
N LYS A 127 -22.41 14.67 -2.94
CA LYS A 127 -21.90 13.31 -2.76
C LYS A 127 -20.63 13.31 -1.90
N MET A 128 -19.71 14.25 -2.16
CA MET A 128 -18.49 14.39 -1.36
C MET A 128 -18.80 14.73 0.10
N MET A 129 -19.73 15.66 0.35
CA MET A 129 -20.17 15.98 1.72
C MET A 129 -20.81 14.79 2.45
N LYS A 130 -21.62 13.99 1.74
CA LYS A 130 -22.22 12.78 2.33
C LYS A 130 -21.17 11.76 2.73
N ASN A 131 -20.20 11.49 1.86
CA ASN A 131 -19.10 10.57 2.15
C ASN A 131 -18.26 11.07 3.34
N PHE A 132 -17.98 12.38 3.39
CA PHE A 132 -17.24 12.98 4.50
C PHE A 132 -17.98 12.82 5.85
N ARG A 133 -19.31 13.01 5.86
CA ARG A 133 -20.12 12.77 7.06
C ARG A 133 -20.12 11.31 7.50
N GLN A 134 -20.14 10.36 6.57
CA GLN A 134 -20.06 8.93 6.90
C GLN A 134 -18.72 8.57 7.53
N SER A 135 -17.62 9.10 6.99
CA SER A 135 -16.29 8.92 7.58
C SER A 135 -16.20 9.51 9.00
N CYS A 136 -16.79 10.67 9.26
CA CYS A 136 -16.83 11.23 10.62
C CYS A 136 -17.65 10.38 11.60
N ASN A 137 -18.82 9.87 11.19
CA ASN A 137 -19.65 9.02 12.06
C ASN A 137 -19.00 7.68 12.41
N LEU A 138 -18.21 7.11 11.50
CA LEU A 138 -17.46 5.88 11.77
C LEU A 138 -16.35 6.10 12.81
N ILE A 139 -15.71 7.28 12.79
CA ILE A 139 -14.64 7.62 13.74
C ILE A 139 -15.20 7.97 15.12
N THR A 140 -16.38 8.61 15.21
CA THR A 140 -17.01 8.90 16.51
C THR A 140 -17.79 7.72 17.09
N GLY A 141 -18.29 6.78 16.28
CA GLY A 141 -18.94 5.55 16.75
C GLY A 141 -17.97 4.44 17.19
N GLY A 142 -16.70 4.49 16.76
CA GLY A 142 -15.67 3.51 17.13
C GLY A 142 -14.96 3.81 18.47
N LEU A 143 -15.22 4.95 19.12
CA LEU A 143 -14.65 5.29 20.43
C LEU A 143 -15.55 4.90 21.62
N SER A 144 -16.71 4.29 21.37
CA SER A 144 -17.69 3.89 22.38
C SER A 144 -17.96 2.39 22.43
N ALA A 145 -17.03 1.56 21.94
CA ALA A 145 -17.07 0.10 22.05
C ALA A 145 -15.83 -0.41 22.78
#